data_AF-A0A0D6KJ57-F1
#
_entry.id   AF-A0A0D6KJ57-F1
#
_cell.length_a   1.000
_cell.length_b   1.000
_cell.length_c   1.000
_cell.angle_alpha   90.00
_cell.angle_beta   90.00
_cell.angle_gamma   90.00
#
_symmetry.space_group_name_H-M   'P 1'
#
loop_
_entity.id
_entity.type
_entity.pdbx_description
1 polymer ?
#
loop_
_entity_poly.entity_id
_entity_poly.type
_entity_poly.pdbx_seq_one_letter_code
_entity_poly.pdbx_strand_id
1 'polypeptide(L)'
;MKLEDIYHFFENPPPTYLCQELAVCYILYVLLQGESYGTELIQRLETEYPTYRLSDTVLYSAIKFLEDQRAITGYWKKLEGRGRPRRMYQVSPEWQVQSQELAQLWLEYINPRTN
;
A
#
# COMPACT_ATOMS: atom_id res chain seq x y z
N MET A 1 -21.47 -1.26 20.97
CA MET A 1 -20.35 -0.98 21.87
C MET A 1 -20.78 -1.27 23.29
N LYS A 2 -20.06 -2.14 23.97
CA LYS A 2 -20.21 -2.52 25.37
C LYS A 2 -18.94 -2.17 26.15
N LEU A 3 -18.97 -2.27 27.48
CA LEU A 3 -17.81 -1.97 28.33
C LEU A 3 -16.65 -2.94 28.04
N GLU A 4 -16.96 -4.21 27.75
CA GLU A 4 -15.98 -5.23 27.40
C GLU A 4 -15.21 -4.89 26.11
N ASP A 5 -15.86 -4.21 25.16
CA ASP A 5 -15.22 -3.77 23.91
C ASP A 5 -14.10 -2.75 24.18
N ILE A 6 -14.22 -1.94 25.25
CA ILE A 6 -13.21 -0.97 25.65
C ILE A 6 -11.96 -1.69 26.16
N TYR A 7 -12.11 -2.67 27.04
CA TYR A 7 -10.98 -3.46 27.53
C TYR A 7 -10.30 -4.24 26.40
N HIS A 8 -11.10 -4.88 25.54
CA HIS A 8 -10.59 -5.61 24.39
C HIS A 8 -9.77 -4.71 23.45
N PHE A 9 -10.17 -3.44 23.26
CA PHE A 9 -9.41 -2.49 22.44
C PHE A 9 -7.99 -2.25 22.95
N PHE A 10 -7.79 -2.18 24.27
CA PHE A 10 -6.46 -1.95 24.86
C PHE A 10 -5.64 -3.24 25.02
N GLU A 11 -6.29 -4.39 25.18
CA GLU A 11 -5.61 -5.70 25.22
C GLU A 11 -5.20 -6.17 23.81
N ASN A 12 -6.04 -5.91 22.82
CA ASN A 12 -5.87 -6.32 21.43
C ASN A 12 -6.15 -5.11 20.52
N PRO A 13 -5.19 -4.19 20.39
CA PRO A 13 -5.38 -2.98 19.59
C PRO A 13 -5.74 -3.37 18.15
N PRO A 14 -6.77 -2.73 17.57
CA PRO A 14 -7.12 -2.96 16.17
C PRO A 14 -5.97 -2.50 15.27
N PRO A 15 -5.87 -3.04 14.04
CA PRO A 15 -4.82 -2.63 13.15
C PRO A 15 -5.00 -1.18 12.68
N THR A 16 -3.88 -0.52 12.42
CA THR A 16 -3.82 0.84 11.88
C THR A 16 -4.12 0.82 10.39
N TYR A 17 -5.15 1.55 9.96
CA TYR A 17 -5.41 1.77 8.55
C TYR A 17 -4.51 2.87 8.01
N LEU A 18 -3.88 2.62 6.86
CA LEU A 18 -3.09 3.65 6.18
C LEU A 18 -4.01 4.80 5.73
N CYS A 19 -3.56 6.03 5.96
CA CYS A 19 -4.09 7.20 5.27
C CYS A 19 -3.55 7.26 3.83
N GLN A 20 -4.04 8.21 3.03
CA GLN A 20 -3.65 8.31 1.63
C GLN A 20 -2.15 8.58 1.45
N GLU A 21 -1.56 9.44 2.26
CA GLU A 21 -0.15 9.81 2.20
C GLU A 21 0.76 8.60 2.46
N LEU A 22 0.45 7.82 3.50
CA LEU A 22 1.17 6.57 3.79
C LEU A 22 0.96 5.53 2.69
N ALA A 23 -0.26 5.41 2.16
CA ALA A 23 -0.56 4.47 1.09
C ALA A 23 0.21 4.81 -0.20
N VAL A 24 0.35 6.10 -0.55
CA VAL A 24 1.17 6.54 -1.69
C VAL A 24 2.61 6.06 -1.52
N CYS A 25 3.21 6.31 -0.34
CA CYS A 25 4.59 5.91 -0.05
C CYS A 25 4.77 4.38 -0.08
N TYR A 26 3.83 3.65 0.55
CA TYR A 26 3.81 2.19 0.56
C TYR A 26 3.70 1.59 -0.85
N ILE A 27 2.79 2.10 -1.67
CA ILE A 27 2.59 1.60 -3.04
C ILE A 27 3.87 1.79 -3.85
N LEU A 28 4.50 2.96 -3.80
CA LEU A 28 5.76 3.21 -4.49
C LEU A 28 6.89 2.30 -3.99
N TYR A 29 6.98 2.07 -2.67
CA TYR A 29 7.91 1.12 -2.09
C TYR A 29 7.75 -0.30 -2.65
N VAL A 30 6.52 -0.78 -2.81
CA VAL A 30 6.26 -2.09 -3.41
C VAL A 30 6.60 -2.08 -4.91
N LEU A 31 6.17 -1.06 -5.65
CA LEU A 31 6.35 -1.00 -7.10
C LEU A 31 7.81 -0.83 -7.55
N LEU A 32 8.67 -0.30 -6.69
CA LEU A 32 10.12 -0.26 -6.92
C LEU A 32 10.77 -1.65 -6.87
N GLN A 33 10.14 -2.63 -6.24
CA GLN A 33 10.63 -4.02 -6.18
C GLN A 33 10.09 -4.88 -7.33
N GLY A 34 9.06 -4.41 -8.01
CA GLY A 34 8.41 -5.12 -9.11
C GLY A 34 6.96 -4.65 -9.30
N GLU A 35 6.39 -4.97 -10.46
CA GLU A 35 4.99 -4.67 -10.74
C GLU A 35 4.04 -5.37 -9.76
N SER A 36 2.92 -4.72 -9.46
CA SER A 36 1.89 -5.29 -8.58
C SER A 36 0.48 -4.84 -8.98
N TYR A 37 -0.55 -5.34 -8.31
CA TYR A 37 -1.95 -5.01 -8.56
C TYR A 37 -2.72 -4.84 -7.24
N GLY A 38 -3.86 -4.16 -7.30
CA GLY A 38 -4.57 -3.66 -6.11
C GLY A 38 -4.76 -4.67 -4.96
N THR A 39 -5.25 -5.87 -5.25
CA THR A 39 -5.46 -6.89 -4.19
C THR A 39 -4.14 -7.48 -3.67
N GLU A 40 -3.09 -7.53 -4.48
CA GLU A 40 -1.77 -7.98 -4.03
C GLU A 40 -1.11 -6.94 -3.13
N LEU A 41 -1.26 -5.64 -3.44
CA LEU A 41 -0.81 -4.55 -2.57
C LEU A 41 -1.46 -4.63 -1.17
N ILE A 42 -2.78 -4.85 -1.09
CA ILE A 42 -3.46 -5.02 0.19
C ILE A 42 -2.94 -6.27 0.92
N GLN A 43 -2.93 -7.41 0.24
CA GLN A 43 -2.54 -8.69 0.85
C GLN A 43 -1.08 -8.67 1.33
N ARG A 44 -0.19 -8.05 0.58
CA ARG A 44 1.23 -7.93 0.93
C ARG A 44 1.42 -7.09 2.19
N LEU A 45 0.72 -5.96 2.33
CA LEU A 45 0.74 -5.14 3.54
C LEU A 45 0.30 -5.96 4.75
N GLU A 46 -0.82 -6.68 4.66
CA GLU A 46 -1.37 -7.46 5.76
C GLU A 46 -0.47 -8.64 6.17
N THR A 47 0.27 -9.21 5.20
CA THR A 47 1.16 -10.34 5.43
C THR A 47 2.49 -9.89 6.05
N GLU A 48 3.10 -8.84 5.52
CA GLU A 48 4.40 -8.33 5.99
C GLU A 48 4.28 -7.47 7.25
N TYR A 49 3.14 -6.77 7.42
CA TYR A 49 2.89 -5.85 8.52
C TYR A 49 1.50 -6.10 9.13
N PRO A 50 1.34 -7.16 9.96
CA PRO A 50 0.02 -7.63 10.43
C PRO A 50 -0.78 -6.61 11.26
N THR A 51 -0.13 -5.58 11.78
CA THR A 51 -0.75 -4.47 12.52
C THR A 51 -1.27 -3.35 11.61
N TYR A 52 -1.11 -3.47 10.29
CA TYR A 52 -1.53 -2.47 9.31
C TYR A 52 -2.59 -2.99 8.34
N ARG A 53 -3.47 -2.10 7.89
CA ARG A 53 -4.49 -2.38 6.87
C ARG A 53 -4.50 -1.30 5.81
N LEU A 54 -4.93 -1.66 4.60
CA LEU A 54 -5.17 -0.73 3.51
C LEU A 54 -6.57 -0.98 2.96
N SER A 55 -7.45 0.02 3.05
CA SER A 55 -8.80 -0.09 2.51
C SER A 55 -8.80 0.11 0.99
N ASP A 56 -9.76 -0.49 0.29
CA ASP A 56 -9.96 -0.25 -1.15
C ASP A 56 -10.10 1.24 -1.46
N THR A 57 -10.85 1.99 -0.63
CA THR A 57 -11.05 3.43 -0.82
C THR A 57 -9.73 4.19 -0.81
N VAL A 58 -8.86 3.93 0.17
CA VAL A 58 -7.55 4.61 0.27
C VAL A 58 -6.61 4.12 -0.84
N LEU A 59 -6.59 2.81 -1.12
CA LEU A 59 -5.80 2.23 -2.21
C LEU A 59 -6.10 2.92 -3.54
N TYR A 60 -7.38 2.97 -3.94
CA TYR A 60 -7.74 3.52 -5.24
C TYR A 60 -7.64 5.05 -5.29
N SER A 61 -7.77 5.74 -4.15
CA SER A 61 -7.45 7.17 -4.07
C SER A 61 -5.95 7.43 -4.30
N ALA A 62 -5.08 6.64 -3.65
CA ALA A 62 -3.64 6.73 -3.82
C ALA A 62 -3.17 6.35 -5.25
N ILE A 63 -3.71 5.27 -5.82
CA ILE A 63 -3.44 4.88 -7.22
C ILE A 63 -3.87 5.99 -8.16
N LYS A 64 -5.07 6.55 -8.00
CA LYS A 64 -5.55 7.65 -8.84
C LYS A 64 -4.62 8.86 -8.76
N PHE A 65 -4.22 9.25 -7.56
CA PHE A 65 -3.23 10.33 -7.36
C PHE A 65 -1.92 10.05 -8.11
N LEU A 66 -1.37 8.83 -7.99
CA LEU A 66 -0.14 8.44 -8.67
C LEU A 66 -0.29 8.43 -10.20
N GLU A 67 -1.42 7.96 -10.73
CA GLU A 67 -1.72 8.01 -12.18
C GLU A 67 -1.87 9.46 -12.68
N ASP A 68 -2.56 10.33 -11.93
CA ASP A 68 -2.75 11.74 -12.26
C ASP A 68 -1.40 12.49 -12.29
N GLN A 69 -0.47 12.12 -11.40
CA GLN A 69 0.91 12.63 -11.40
C GLN A 69 1.82 11.99 -12.46
N ARG A 70 1.30 11.01 -13.23
CA ARG A 70 2.08 10.15 -14.15
C ARG A 70 3.22 9.39 -13.48
N ALA A 71 3.14 9.20 -12.17
CA ALA A 71 4.14 8.52 -11.35
C ALA A 71 4.18 7.02 -11.61
N ILE A 72 3.04 6.44 -11.96
CA ILE A 72 2.89 5.03 -12.30
C ILE A 72 2.17 4.88 -13.63
N THR A 73 2.41 3.77 -14.31
CA THR A 73 1.62 3.34 -15.47
C THR A 73 0.87 2.07 -15.13
N GLY A 74 -0.30 1.89 -15.76
CA GLY A 74 -1.16 0.73 -15.57
C GLY A 74 -1.39 -0.04 -16.86
N TYR A 75 -1.39 -1.37 -16.81
CA TYR A 75 -1.71 -2.21 -17.97
C TYR A 75 -2.47 -3.49 -17.55
N TRP A 76 -3.21 -4.09 -18.47
CA TRP A 76 -3.98 -5.31 -18.18
C TRP A 76 -3.15 -6.57 -18.44
N LYS A 77 -3.07 -7.44 -17.43
CA LYS A 77 -2.37 -8.73 -17.51
C LYS A 77 -3.31 -9.88 -17.18
N LYS A 78 -3.35 -10.90 -18.04
CA LYS A 78 -4.00 -12.17 -17.73
C LYS A 78 -3.00 -13.02 -16.94
N LEU A 79 -3.33 -13.32 -15.68
CA LEU A 79 -2.51 -14.19 -14.84
C LEU A 79 -2.91 -15.65 -15.08
N GLU A 80 -1.93 -16.55 -15.06
CA GLU A 80 -2.19 -17.99 -15.19
C GLU A 80 -3.13 -18.48 -14.08
N GLY A 81 -4.04 -19.39 -14.43
CA GLY A 81 -5.03 -19.93 -13.49
C GLY A 81 -6.11 -18.96 -13.02
N ARG A 82 -6.17 -17.72 -13.54
CA ARG A 82 -7.16 -16.70 -13.15
C ARG A 82 -8.02 -16.29 -14.35
N GLY A 83 -9.34 -16.25 -14.15
CA GLY A 83 -10.30 -15.87 -15.21
C GLY A 83 -10.24 -14.38 -15.57
N ARG A 84 -10.37 -13.49 -14.57
CA ARG A 84 -10.40 -12.04 -14.79
C ARG A 84 -8.98 -11.46 -14.87
N PRO A 85 -8.64 -10.66 -15.89
CA PRO A 85 -7.35 -9.98 -15.95
C PRO A 85 -7.20 -8.98 -14.80
N ARG A 86 -5.96 -8.74 -14.38
CA ARG A 86 -5.59 -7.77 -13.35
C ARG A 86 -5.02 -6.52 -14.01
N ARG A 87 -5.33 -5.35 -13.44
CA ARG A 87 -4.65 -4.11 -13.78
C ARG A 87 -3.38 -4.06 -12.95
N MET A 88 -2.25 -4.26 -13.61
CA MET A 88 -0.90 -4.20 -13.06
C MET A 88 -0.44 -2.75 -13.08
N TYR A 89 0.40 -2.38 -12.13
CA TYR A 89 1.03 -1.06 -12.02
C TYR A 89 2.54 -1.22 -11.95
N GLN A 90 3.26 -0.22 -12.46
CA GLN A 90 4.71 -0.09 -12.39
C GLN A 90 5.10 1.39 -12.30
N VAL A 91 6.22 1.71 -11.66
CA VAL A 91 6.76 3.08 -11.59
C VAL A 91 7.16 3.55 -12.99
N SER A 92 6.81 4.79 -13.33
CA SER A 92 7.26 5.43 -14.58
C SER A 92 8.75 5.77 -14.50
N PRO A 93 9.53 5.63 -15.59
CA PRO A 93 10.97 5.94 -15.57
C PRO A 93 11.33 7.32 -15.03
N GLU A 94 10.51 8.34 -15.32
CA GLU A 94 10.70 9.72 -14.90
C GLU A 94 10.51 9.93 -13.40
N TRP A 95 9.82 9.00 -12.73
CA TRP A 95 9.50 9.07 -11.31
C TRP A 95 10.41 8.19 -10.45
N GLN A 96 11.43 7.56 -11.02
CA GLN A 96 12.26 6.59 -10.29
C GLN A 96 12.91 7.19 -9.03
N VAL A 97 13.53 8.37 -9.15
CA VAL A 97 14.21 9.05 -8.03
C VAL A 97 13.19 9.49 -6.96
N GLN A 98 12.14 10.18 -7.36
CA GLN A 98 11.11 10.64 -6.44
C GLN A 98 10.37 9.48 -5.75
N SER A 99 10.19 8.37 -6.45
CA SER A 99 9.60 7.16 -5.86
C SER A 99 10.50 6.54 -4.80
N GLN A 100 11.82 6.56 -4.99
CA GLN A 100 12.78 6.08 -3.99
C GLN A 100 12.74 6.95 -2.72
N GLU A 101 12.65 8.27 -2.87
CA GLU A 101 12.52 9.20 -1.74
C GLU A 101 11.23 8.96 -0.95
N LEU A 102 10.08 8.83 -1.63
CA LEU A 102 8.80 8.55 -0.96
C LEU A 102 8.75 7.15 -0.35
N ALA A 103 9.35 6.15 -1.00
CA ALA A 103 9.48 4.80 -0.46
C ALA A 103 10.33 4.79 0.82
N GLN A 104 11.35 5.63 0.90
CA GLN A 104 12.18 5.77 2.10
C GLN A 104 11.36 6.32 3.28
N LEU A 105 10.43 7.26 3.04
CA LEU A 105 9.52 7.76 4.08
C LEU A 105 8.62 6.64 4.64
N TRP A 106 8.16 5.71 3.79
CA TRP A 106 7.45 4.51 4.26
C TRP A 106 8.34 3.67 5.17
N LEU A 107 9.57 3.36 4.75
CA LEU A 107 10.51 2.54 5.52
C LEU A 107 10.86 3.16 6.88
N GLU A 108 11.00 4.48 6.95
CA GLU A 108 11.25 5.21 8.20
C GLU A 108 10.03 5.21 9.12
N TYR A 109 8.82 5.27 8.55
CA TYR A 109 7.57 5.21 9.30
C TYR A 109 7.33 3.82 9.93
N ILE A 110 7.56 2.74 9.20
CA ILE A 110 7.34 1.37 9.71
C ILE A 110 8.46 0.85 10.62
N ASN A 111 9.67 1.39 10.48
CA ASN A 111 10.81 1.08 11.35
C ASN A 111 11.26 2.34 12.08
N PRO A 112 10.42 2.88 13.00
CA PRO A 112 10.83 4.05 13.76
C PRO A 112 12.12 3.69 14.50
N ARG A 113 13.18 4.48 14.26
CA ARG A 113 14.43 4.34 15.00
C ARG A 113 14.09 4.47 16.48
N THR A 114 14.22 3.37 17.23
CA THR A 114 14.27 3.42 18.69
C THR A 114 15.49 4.26 19.06
N ASN A 115 15.25 5.52 19.42
CA ASN A 115 16.21 6.32 20.20
C ASN A 115 16.15 5.87 21.66
#